data_AF-A0A9X3P572-F1
#
_entry.id   AF-A0A9X3P572-F1
#
_cell.length_a   1.000
_cell.length_b   1.000
_cell.length_c   1.000
_cell.angle_alpha   90.00
_cell.angle_beta   90.00
_cell.angle_gamma   90.00
#
_symmetry.space_group_name_H-M   'P 1'
#
loop_
_entity.id
_entity.type
_entity.pdbx_description
1 polymer ?
#
loop_
_entity_poly.entity_id
_entity_poly.type
_entity_poly.pdbx_seq_one_letter_code
_entity_poly.pdbx_strand_id
1 'polypeptide(L)'
;MSGSPTTRLRFLGLLFWMAGGVVLTFAWMGMAELAYVDGQMPYLVSGGAAGLALIIVGSTLILSAAMFDAAERGAQRTAELLKQAADEAVEEQERASAEPSEADVKSEAAAA
;
A
#
# COMPACT_ATOMS: atom_id res chain seq x y z
N MET A 1 -10.00 -17.18 10.32
CA MET A 1 -9.45 -16.26 9.29
C MET A 1 -9.60 -14.81 9.76
N SER A 2 -8.70 -14.31 10.61
CA SER A 2 -8.61 -12.86 10.87
C SER A 2 -7.65 -12.25 9.85
N GLY A 3 -8.12 -12.11 8.61
CA GLY A 3 -7.34 -11.45 7.55
C GLY A 3 -7.10 -9.99 7.92
N SER A 4 -5.90 -9.47 7.63
CA SER A 4 -5.55 -8.06 7.87
C SER A 4 -6.64 -7.13 7.31
N PRO A 5 -6.83 -5.92 7.88
CA PRO A 5 -7.80 -4.96 7.36
C PRO A 5 -7.66 -4.73 5.85
N THR A 6 -6.42 -4.63 5.34
CA THR A 6 -6.12 -4.46 3.93
C THR A 6 -6.50 -5.66 3.08
N THR A 7 -6.37 -6.88 3.60
CA THR A 7 -6.83 -8.11 2.95
C THR A 7 -8.34 -8.08 2.75
N ARG A 8 -9.11 -7.64 3.75
CA ARG A 8 -10.57 -7.51 3.63
C ARG A 8 -10.97 -6.48 2.58
N LEU A 9 -10.29 -5.33 2.53
CA LEU A 9 -10.53 -4.31 1.50
C LEU A 9 -10.23 -4.84 0.10
N ARG A 10 -9.17 -5.63 -0.09
CA ARG A 10 -8.88 -6.27 -1.39
C ARG A 10 -9.96 -7.23 -1.83
N PHE A 11 -10.41 -8.12 -0.94
CA PHE A 11 -11.48 -9.06 -1.28
C PHE A 11 -12.79 -8.34 -1.60
N LEU A 12 -13.14 -7.33 -0.81
CA LEU A 12 -14.33 -6.51 -1.07
C LEU A 12 -14.19 -5.76 -2.41
N GLY A 13 -13.04 -5.16 -2.68
CA GLY A 13 -12.78 -4.49 -3.94
C GLY A 13 -12.86 -5.43 -5.15
N LEU A 14 -12.32 -6.65 -5.04
CA LEU A 14 -12.41 -7.68 -6.08
C LEU A 14 -13.86 -8.11 -6.31
N LEU A 15 -14.64 -8.28 -5.23
CA LEU A 15 -16.05 -8.62 -5.31
C LEU A 15 -16.83 -7.54 -6.08
N PHE A 16 -16.65 -6.27 -5.73
CA PHE A 16 -17.30 -5.15 -6.42
C PHE A 16 -16.87 -5.05 -7.88
N TRP A 17 -15.58 -5.25 -8.17
CA TRP A 17 -15.05 -5.23 -9.53
C TRP A 17 -15.67 -6.34 -10.40
N MET A 18 -15.71 -7.58 -9.88
CA MET A 18 -16.33 -8.71 -10.57
C MET A 18 -17.84 -8.54 -10.73
N ALA A 19 -18.53 -8.08 -9.68
CA ALA A 19 -19.96 -7.80 -9.74
C ALA A 19 -20.28 -6.73 -10.79
N GLY A 20 -19.50 -5.66 -10.86
CA GLY A 20 -19.67 -4.64 -11.89
C GLY A 20 -19.46 -5.17 -13.30
N GLY A 21 -18.45 -6.04 -13.51
CA GLY A 21 -18.25 -6.74 -14.78
C GLY A 21 -19.46 -7.59 -15.19
N VAL A 22 -20.01 -8.36 -14.26
CA VAL A 22 -21.22 -9.18 -14.49
C VAL A 22 -22.43 -8.30 -14.85
N VAL A 23 -22.65 -7.20 -14.13
CA VAL A 23 -23.73 -6.25 -14.43
C VAL A 23 -23.57 -5.66 -15.83
N LEU A 24 -22.35 -5.27 -16.25
CA LEU A 24 -22.09 -4.79 -17.61
C LEU A 24 -22.39 -5.86 -18.66
N THR A 25 -22.03 -7.12 -18.42
CA THR A 25 -22.32 -8.22 -19.35
C THR A 25 -23.83 -8.39 -19.52
N PHE A 26 -24.61 -8.39 -18.44
CA PHE A 26 -26.07 -8.50 -18.53
C PHE A 26 -26.72 -7.27 -19.17
N ALA A 27 -26.22 -6.06 -18.87
CA ALA A 27 -26.68 -4.84 -19.51
C ALA A 27 -26.47 -4.86 -21.02
N TRP A 28 -25.29 -5.35 -21.46
CA TRP A 28 -24.98 -5.53 -22.88
C TRP A 28 -25.89 -6.57 -23.53
N MET A 29 -26.09 -7.73 -22.88
CA MET A 29 -26.93 -8.80 -23.41
C MET A 29 -28.36 -8.32 -23.65
N GLY A 30 -28.98 -7.66 -22.66
CA GLY A 30 -30.34 -7.13 -22.80
C GLY A 30 -30.46 -5.97 -23.80
N MET A 31 -29.40 -5.17 -23.96
CA MET A 31 -29.34 -4.12 -24.98
C MET A 31 -29.22 -4.70 -26.39
N ALA A 32 -28.38 -5.74 -26.58
CA ALA A 32 -28.12 -6.36 -27.87
C ALA A 32 -29.34 -7.09 -28.47
N GLU A 33 -30.29 -7.50 -27.64
CA GLU A 33 -31.56 -8.10 -28.08
C GLU A 33 -32.53 -7.08 -28.71
N LEU A 34 -32.31 -5.77 -28.54
CA LEU A 34 -33.20 -4.72 -29.00
C LEU A 34 -32.73 -4.07 -30.31
N ALA A 35 -33.58 -4.13 -31.34
CA ALA A 35 -33.28 -3.58 -32.67
C ALA A 35 -33.50 -2.06 -32.80
N TYR A 36 -34.02 -1.39 -31.76
CA TYR A 36 -34.33 0.04 -31.78
C TYR A 36 -33.66 0.78 -30.62
N VAL A 37 -33.17 1.98 -30.89
CA VAL A 37 -32.28 2.74 -30.00
C VAL A 37 -32.96 3.15 -28.69
N ASP A 38 -34.23 3.56 -28.73
CA ASP A 38 -34.94 4.03 -27.53
C ASP A 38 -35.07 2.94 -26.45
N GLY A 39 -35.14 1.67 -26.86
CA GLY A 39 -35.18 0.52 -25.94
C GLY A 39 -33.81 0.21 -25.33
N GLN A 40 -32.71 0.61 -25.98
CA GLN A 40 -31.35 0.36 -25.51
C GLN A 40 -30.93 1.35 -24.42
N MET A 41 -31.44 2.58 -24.46
CA MET A 41 -31.07 3.65 -23.52
C MET A 41 -31.26 3.29 -22.03
N PRO A 42 -32.36 2.63 -21.61
CA PRO A 42 -32.51 2.19 -20.23
C PRO A 42 -31.43 1.20 -19.76
N TYR A 43 -30.98 0.27 -20.61
CA TYR A 43 -29.92 -0.69 -20.28
C TYR A 43 -28.56 -0.01 -20.13
N LEU A 44 -28.26 0.96 -21.00
CA LEU A 44 -27.05 1.78 -20.93
C LEU A 44 -27.00 2.65 -19.67
N VAL A 45 -28.11 3.31 -19.33
CA VAL A 45 -28.14 4.22 -18.17
C VAL A 45 -28.20 3.45 -16.86
N SER A 46 -29.01 2.39 -16.76
CA SER A 46 -29.14 1.64 -15.50
C SER A 46 -28.02 0.62 -15.33
N GLY A 47 -27.88 -0.32 -16.26
CA GLY A 47 -26.90 -1.40 -16.19
C GLY A 47 -25.49 -0.93 -16.49
N GLY A 48 -25.32 -0.08 -17.51
CA GLY A 48 -24.02 0.51 -17.86
C GLY A 48 -23.43 1.36 -16.74
N ALA A 49 -24.18 2.37 -16.28
CA ALA A 49 -23.69 3.27 -15.23
C ALA A 49 -23.50 2.55 -13.88
N ALA A 50 -24.43 1.67 -13.48
CA ALA A 50 -24.28 0.92 -12.23
C ALA A 50 -23.09 -0.05 -12.28
N GLY A 51 -22.92 -0.78 -13.39
CA GLY A 51 -21.78 -1.67 -13.58
C GLY A 51 -20.45 -0.93 -13.56
N LEU A 52 -20.38 0.23 -14.23
CA LEU A 52 -19.18 1.07 -14.22
C LEU A 52 -18.88 1.63 -12.82
N ALA A 53 -19.90 2.10 -12.10
CA ALA A 53 -19.74 2.59 -10.74
C ALA A 53 -19.19 1.51 -9.80
N LEU A 54 -19.70 0.28 -9.90
CA LEU A 54 -19.19 -0.88 -9.14
C LEU A 54 -17.73 -1.18 -9.48
N ILE A 55 -17.34 -1.14 -10.76
CA ILE A 55 -15.95 -1.35 -11.17
C ILE A 55 -15.04 -0.27 -10.61
N ILE A 56 -15.45 1.01 -10.69
CA ILE A 56 -14.67 2.13 -10.16
C ILE A 56 -14.48 1.97 -8.65
N VAL A 57 -15.57 1.76 -7.90
CA VAL A 57 -15.50 1.56 -6.44
C VAL A 57 -14.62 0.37 -6.09
N GLY A 58 -14.80 -0.77 -6.77
CA GLY A 58 -13.97 -1.97 -6.57
C GLY A 58 -12.49 -1.71 -6.83
N SER A 59 -12.17 -1.02 -7.92
CA SER A 59 -10.80 -0.64 -8.28
C SER A 59 -10.18 0.30 -7.26
N THR A 60 -10.94 1.30 -6.79
CA THR A 60 -10.48 2.23 -5.74
C THR A 60 -10.17 1.49 -4.45
N LEU A 61 -11.02 0.56 -4.01
CA LEU A 61 -10.77 -0.24 -2.81
C LEU A 61 -9.50 -1.09 -2.91
N ILE A 62 -9.28 -1.74 -4.06
CA ILE A 62 -8.06 -2.51 -4.32
C ILE A 62 -6.82 -1.59 -4.26
N LEU A 63 -6.90 -0.43 -4.92
CA LEU A 63 -5.80 0.53 -4.96
C LEU A 63 -5.50 1.10 -3.58
N SER A 64 -6.51 1.48 -2.79
CA SER A 64 -6.34 1.95 -1.42
C SER A 64 -5.67 0.89 -0.55
N ALA A 65 -6.08 -0.38 -0.66
CA ALA A 65 -5.44 -1.46 0.08
C ALA A 65 -3.96 -1.65 -0.33
N ALA A 66 -3.65 -1.51 -1.62
CA ALA A 66 -2.26 -1.56 -2.09
C ALA A 66 -1.43 -0.37 -1.58
N MET A 67 -2.01 0.83 -1.53
CA MET A 67 -1.37 2.03 -1.01
C MET A 67 -1.09 1.95 0.49
N PHE A 68 -2.05 1.47 1.30
CA PHE A 68 -1.82 1.29 2.74
C PHE A 68 -0.72 0.27 3.02
N ASP A 69 -0.75 -0.87 2.34
CA ASP A 69 0.32 -1.88 2.45
C ASP A 69 1.68 -1.32 2.00
N ALA A 70 1.72 -0.49 0.95
CA ALA A 70 2.96 0.13 0.47
C ALA A 70 3.49 1.18 1.46
N ALA A 71 2.61 1.98 2.06
CA ALA A 71 2.96 2.98 3.06
C ALA A 71 3.54 2.32 4.33
N GLU A 72 2.93 1.24 4.79
CA GLU A 72 3.41 0.49 5.96
C GLU A 72 4.80 -0.11 5.72
N ARG A 73 5.02 -0.74 4.56
CA ARG A 73 6.35 -1.24 4.16
C ARG A 73 7.38 -0.12 4.03
N GLY A 74 6.98 1.05 3.51
CA GLY A 74 7.85 2.22 3.42
C GLY A 74 8.29 2.73 4.78
N ALA A 75 7.34 2.84 5.73
CA ALA A 75 7.63 3.28 7.09
C ALA A 75 8.57 2.31 7.83
N GLN A 76 8.34 1.00 7.70
CA GLN A 76 9.21 -0.03 8.29
C GLN A 76 10.65 0.08 7.78
N ARG A 77 10.82 0.23 6.47
CA ARG A 77 12.14 0.34 5.85
C ARG A 77 12.89 1.59 6.30
N THR A 78 12.20 2.73 6.43
CA THR A 78 12.81 3.95 6.95
C THR A 78 13.22 3.81 8.41
N ALA A 79 12.39 3.16 9.24
CA ALA A 79 12.70 2.91 10.64
C ALA A 79 13.91 1.99 10.82
N GLU A 80 14.04 0.95 9.99
CA GLU A 80 15.21 0.06 10.00
C GLU A 80 16.50 0.80 9.66
N LEU A 81 16.48 1.66 8.63
CA LEU A 81 17.65 2.47 8.25
C LEU A 81 18.03 3.47 9.34
N LEU A 82 17.05 4.13 9.96
CA LEU A 82 17.31 5.05 11.08
C LEU A 82 17.92 4.31 12.28
N LYS A 83 17.43 3.10 12.58
CA LYS A 83 17.99 2.28 13.65
C LYS A 83 19.43 1.88 13.35
N GLN A 84 19.72 1.43 12.13
CA GLN A 84 21.08 1.06 11.73
C GLN A 84 22.06 2.24 11.86
N ALA A 85 21.67 3.43 11.39
CA ALA A 85 22.49 4.63 11.50
C ALA A 85 22.71 5.06 12.96
N ALA A 86 21.69 4.88 13.82
CA ALA A 86 21.82 5.15 15.25
C ALA A 86 22.78 4.15 15.93
N ASP A 87 22.66 2.86 15.63
CA ASP A 87 23.53 1.82 16.17
C ASP A 87 25.00 2.06 15.76
N GLU A 88 25.26 2.45 14.51
CA GLU A 88 26.60 2.80 14.01
C GLU A 88 27.19 4.02 14.73
N ALA A 89 26.40 5.07 14.98
CA ALA A 89 26.85 6.26 15.69
C ALA A 89 27.20 5.96 17.17
N VAL A 90 26.47 5.04 17.82
CA VAL A 90 26.80 4.59 19.18
C VAL A 90 28.12 3.82 19.17
N GLU A 91 28.33 2.92 18.21
CA GLU A 91 29.60 2.19 18.08
C GLU A 91 30.80 3.12 17.87
N GLU A 92 30.65 4.15 17.02
CA GLU A 92 31.72 5.15 16.81
C GLU A 92 32.03 5.93 18.08
N GLN A 93 31.01 6.31 18.85
CA GLN A 93 31.18 7.02 20.11
C GLN A 93 31.86 6.13 21.17
N GLU A 94 31.51 4.85 21.23
CA GLU A 94 32.18 3.88 22.10
C GLU A 94 33.65 3.67 21.71
N ARG A 95 33.96 3.55 20.41
CA ARG A 95 35.34 3.46 19.93
C ARG A 95 36.16 4.71 20.27
N ALA A 96 35.59 5.90 20.05
CA ALA A 96 36.24 7.16 20.41
C ALA A 96 36.43 7.33 21.92
N SER A 97 35.57 6.71 22.74
CA SER A 97 35.69 6.70 24.21
C SER A 97 36.65 5.62 24.73
N ALA A 98 36.91 4.57 23.93
CA ALA A 98 37.78 3.46 24.26
C ALA A 98 39.24 3.66 23.78
N GLU A 99 39.50 4.60 22.86
CA GLU A 99 40.86 5.05 22.59
C GLU A 99 41.41 5.77 23.84
N PRO A 100 42.53 5.30 24.44
CA PRO A 100 43.13 6.00 25.54
C PRO A 100 43.54 7.39 25.03
N SER A 101 43.03 8.42 25.69
CA SER A 101 43.34 9.81 25.35
C SER A 101 44.86 9.93 25.18
N GLU A 102 45.35 10.46 24.05
CA GLU A 102 46.77 10.78 23.87
C GLU A 102 47.33 11.62 25.04
N ALA A 103 46.46 12.31 25.78
CA ALA A 103 46.79 13.03 27.00
C ALA A 103 47.13 12.10 28.19
N ASP A 104 46.45 10.96 28.35
CA ASP A 104 46.78 9.97 29.39
C ASP A 104 48.12 9.28 29.07
N VAL A 105 48.33 8.88 27.81
CA VAL A 105 49.58 8.25 27.36
C VAL A 105 50.78 9.19 27.51
N LYS A 106 50.61 10.49 27.23
CA LYS A 106 51.66 11.49 27.46
C LYS A 106 51.87 11.83 28.94
N SER A 107 50.84 11.76 29.78
CA SER A 107 50.99 12.01 31.22
C SER A 107 51.70 10.86 31.94
N GLU A 108 51.44 9.61 31.53
CA GLU A 108 52.09 8.42 32.07
C GLU A 108 53.56 8.33 31.61
N ALA A 109 53.84 8.70 30.35
CA ALA A 109 55.22 8.76 29.82
C ALA A 109 56.06 9.93 30.36
N ALA A 110 55.44 10.97 30.92
CA ALA A 110 56.14 12.09 31.57
C ALA A 110 56.38 11.87 33.07
N ALA A 111 55.75 10.85 33.66
CA ALA A 111 55.88 10.47 35.07
C ALA A 111 56.84 9.29 35.33
N ALA A 112 57.38 8.68 34.26
CA ALA A 112 58.41 7.62 34.28
C ALA A 112 59.81 8.18 34.00
#